data_AF-A0A7K0I6E9-F1
#
_entry.id   AF-A0A7K0I6E9-F1
#
_cell.length_a   1.000
_cell.length_b   1.000
_cell.length_c   1.000
_cell.angle_alpha   90.00
_cell.angle_beta   90.00
_cell.angle_gamma   90.00
#
_symmetry.space_group_name_H-M   'P 1'
#
loop_
_entity.id
_entity.type
_entity.pdbx_description
1 polymer ?
#
loop_
_entity_poly.entity_id
_entity_poly.type
_entity_poly.pdbx_seq_one_letter_code
_entity_poly.pdbx_strand_id
1 'polypeptide(L)'
;MKRIVCLFVSVFFLAGGIAYAQGELDAYKLSQTDLNGTARYLGMSGAFGALGGDISSMSTNPAGLGVYRSSEVVTTISLSSIKTNTNWNGSVADVSKTRFNFDNIAYVGYFPTGNDEGLVGWNIGLSYNRVKNYNRSYRMRGKQQSSLSDYVADMTAGYKESALIYDKESGYDPYFDANPFIPWMSVLGYEAGYFYKDVGGVDEYMSSFAGEVDNADLIVNEKGSVGQYNIAFATNISDRFFLGATLAITDMDY
;
A
#
# COMPACT_ATOMS: atom_id res chain seq x y z
N MET A 1 -32.72 5.26 -24.62
CA MET A 1 -31.60 4.30 -24.78
C MET A 1 -30.28 4.99 -25.14
N LYS A 2 -30.15 5.71 -26.27
CA LYS A 2 -28.88 6.37 -26.67
C LYS A 2 -28.28 7.33 -25.63
N ARG A 3 -29.10 8.11 -24.90
CA ARG A 3 -28.63 9.04 -23.85
C ARG A 3 -28.10 8.35 -22.58
N ILE A 4 -28.65 7.18 -22.24
CA ILE A 4 -28.19 6.38 -21.08
C ILE A 4 -26.85 5.73 -21.40
N VAL A 5 -26.68 5.23 -22.62
CA VAL A 5 -25.39 4.69 -23.11
C VAL A 5 -24.33 5.78 -23.10
N CYS A 6 -24.63 7.00 -23.55
CA CYS A 6 -23.69 8.12 -23.46
C CYS A 6 -23.27 8.46 -22.02
N LEU A 7 -24.20 8.37 -21.06
CA LEU A 7 -23.92 8.62 -19.63
C LEU A 7 -22.98 7.55 -19.03
N PHE A 8 -23.24 6.27 -19.31
CA PHE A 8 -22.35 5.18 -18.87
C PHE A 8 -20.95 5.29 -19.51
N VAL A 9 -20.88 5.65 -20.79
CA VAL A 9 -19.60 5.85 -21.50
C VAL A 9 -18.85 7.05 -20.91
N SER A 10 -19.52 8.16 -20.59
CA SER A 10 -18.87 9.32 -19.97
C SER A 10 -18.35 9.04 -18.55
N VAL A 11 -19.05 8.24 -17.76
CA VAL A 11 -18.58 7.81 -16.42
C VAL A 11 -17.36 6.90 -16.54
N PHE A 12 -17.32 6.04 -17.56
CA PHE A 12 -16.18 5.16 -17.83
C PHE A 12 -14.93 5.93 -18.29
N PHE A 13 -15.09 7.00 -19.09
CA PHE A 13 -13.98 7.84 -19.53
C PHE A 13 -13.43 8.77 -18.44
N LEU A 14 -14.25 9.15 -17.45
CA LEU A 14 -13.80 9.93 -16.28
C LEU A 14 -13.06 9.10 -15.23
N ALA A 15 -13.10 7.77 -15.33
CA ALA A 15 -12.38 6.86 -14.44
C ALA A 15 -10.91 6.61 -14.85
N GLY A 16 -10.44 7.24 -15.92
CA GLY A 16 -9.04 7.17 -16.37
C GLY A 16 -8.12 8.01 -15.46
N GLY A 17 -7.78 7.47 -14.30
CA GLY A 17 -6.76 8.05 -13.43
C GLY A 17 -5.37 7.99 -14.07
N ILE A 18 -4.51 8.94 -13.68
CA ILE A 18 -3.07 8.93 -14.00
C ILE A 18 -2.48 7.69 -13.31
N ALA A 19 -2.06 6.70 -14.10
CA ALA A 19 -1.34 5.55 -13.58
C ALA A 19 0.10 5.98 -13.28
N TYR A 20 0.40 6.24 -12.01
CA TYR A 20 1.78 6.31 -11.56
C TYR A 20 2.37 4.89 -11.66
N ALA A 21 3.56 4.77 -12.25
CA ALA A 21 4.28 3.50 -12.30
C ALA A 21 4.65 3.11 -10.86
N GLN A 22 3.89 2.18 -10.28
CA GLN A 22 4.25 1.53 -9.01
C GLN A 22 5.18 0.36 -9.33
N GLY A 23 6.20 0.16 -8.49
CA GLY A 23 7.13 -0.96 -8.67
C GLY A 23 6.39 -2.30 -8.62
N GLU A 24 6.93 -3.34 -9.25
CA GLU A 24 6.35 -4.69 -9.25
C GLU A 24 6.08 -5.20 -7.82
N LEU A 25 7.01 -4.92 -6.90
CA LEU A 25 6.87 -5.27 -5.48
C LEU A 25 5.73 -4.52 -4.80
N ASP A 26 5.46 -3.28 -5.18
CA ASP A 26 4.34 -2.50 -4.65
C ASP A 26 3.03 -3.04 -5.21
N ALA A 27 2.95 -3.32 -6.52
CA ALA A 27 1.76 -3.93 -7.13
C ALA A 27 1.39 -5.26 -6.44
N TYR A 28 2.38 -6.11 -6.15
CA TYR A 28 2.16 -7.35 -5.41
C TYR A 28 1.69 -7.13 -3.96
N LYS A 29 2.30 -6.17 -3.23
CA LYS A 29 1.85 -5.82 -1.87
C LYS A 29 0.43 -5.27 -1.88
N LEU A 30 0.02 -4.54 -2.91
CA LEU A 30 -1.31 -3.95 -3.05
C LEU A 30 -2.36 -4.99 -3.46
N SER A 31 -2.02 -5.96 -4.31
CA SER A 31 -2.97 -6.94 -4.86
C SER A 31 -3.47 -7.98 -3.85
N GLN A 32 -2.74 -8.23 -2.76
CA GLN A 32 -3.16 -9.20 -1.76
C GLN A 32 -4.42 -8.74 -1.01
N THR A 33 -5.30 -9.66 -0.65
CA THR A 33 -6.49 -9.35 0.16
C THR A 33 -6.32 -9.95 1.55
N ASP A 34 -6.27 -9.10 2.56
CA ASP A 34 -6.22 -9.52 3.96
C ASP A 34 -7.63 -9.56 4.55
N LEU A 35 -7.85 -10.50 5.47
CA LEU A 35 -9.08 -10.55 6.26
C LEU A 35 -9.11 -9.33 7.19
N ASN A 36 -10.14 -8.50 7.04
CA ASN A 36 -10.35 -7.28 7.81
C ASN A 36 -11.81 -7.20 8.28
N GLY A 37 -12.07 -6.46 9.36
CA GLY A 37 -13.40 -6.30 9.94
C GLY A 37 -13.37 -6.13 11.45
N THR A 38 -14.52 -6.36 12.08
CA THR A 38 -14.67 -6.35 13.53
C THR A 38 -13.89 -7.49 14.19
N ALA A 39 -13.61 -7.36 15.48
CA ALA A 39 -13.02 -8.46 16.25
C ALA A 39 -13.87 -9.76 16.18
N ARG A 40 -15.20 -9.65 16.07
CA ARG A 40 -16.12 -10.78 15.89
C ARG A 40 -15.93 -11.44 14.53
N TYR A 41 -15.84 -10.64 13.47
CA TYR A 41 -15.61 -11.12 12.11
C TYR A 41 -14.25 -11.83 11.98
N LEU A 42 -13.20 -11.20 12.50
CA LEU A 42 -11.83 -11.73 12.50
C LEU A 42 -11.69 -12.98 13.37
N GLY A 43 -12.29 -12.98 14.57
CA GLY A 43 -12.25 -14.12 15.48
C GLY A 43 -12.89 -15.38 14.90
N MET A 44 -13.87 -15.22 14.00
CA MET A 44 -14.49 -16.33 13.25
C MET A 44 -13.88 -16.52 11.86
N SER A 45 -12.69 -15.95 11.60
CA SER A 45 -11.97 -16.09 10.33
C SER A 45 -12.81 -15.70 9.09
N GLY A 46 -13.72 -14.73 9.25
CA GLY A 46 -14.59 -14.25 8.16
C GLY A 46 -15.83 -15.08 7.89
N ALA A 47 -16.16 -16.08 8.72
CA ALA A 47 -17.35 -16.93 8.53
C ALA A 47 -18.67 -16.13 8.50
N PHE A 48 -18.71 -14.96 9.14
CA PHE A 48 -19.86 -14.05 9.10
C PHE A 48 -20.15 -13.47 7.71
N GLY A 49 -19.26 -13.63 6.73
CA GLY A 49 -19.59 -13.34 5.32
C GLY A 49 -20.72 -14.24 4.82
N ALA A 50 -20.77 -15.51 5.22
CA ALA A 50 -21.86 -16.43 4.85
C ALA A 50 -23.08 -16.29 5.78
N LEU A 51 -22.86 -16.08 7.08
CA LEU A 51 -23.92 -16.05 8.10
C LEU A 51 -24.67 -14.71 8.16
N GLY A 52 -24.02 -13.60 7.83
CA GLY A 52 -24.54 -12.24 8.06
C GLY A 52 -24.57 -11.85 9.53
N GLY A 53 -25.20 -10.72 9.85
CA GLY A 53 -25.35 -10.24 11.25
C GLY A 53 -24.06 -9.73 11.91
N ASP A 54 -22.97 -9.59 11.16
CA ASP A 54 -21.83 -8.76 11.52
C ASP A 54 -21.65 -7.66 10.48
N ILE A 55 -21.35 -6.44 10.91
CA ILE A 55 -21.28 -5.27 10.05
C ILE A 55 -20.18 -5.39 9.00
N SER A 56 -19.11 -6.15 9.28
CA SER A 56 -18.04 -6.42 8.32
C SER A 56 -18.50 -7.31 7.17
N SER A 57 -19.58 -8.08 7.34
CA SER A 57 -20.17 -8.85 6.24
C SER A 57 -20.70 -7.95 5.13
N MET A 58 -20.92 -6.65 5.36
CA MET A 58 -21.39 -5.76 4.28
C MET A 58 -20.41 -5.65 3.11
N SER A 59 -19.10 -5.85 3.33
CA SER A 59 -18.08 -5.80 2.26
C SER A 59 -18.00 -7.10 1.46
N THR A 60 -18.23 -8.25 2.11
CA THR A 60 -18.12 -9.58 1.48
C THR A 60 -19.46 -10.13 0.99
N ASN A 61 -20.54 -9.87 1.72
CA ASN A 61 -21.90 -10.27 1.42
C ASN A 61 -22.91 -9.19 1.90
N PRO A 62 -23.23 -8.20 1.05
CA PRO A 62 -24.15 -7.12 1.38
C PRO A 62 -25.53 -7.57 1.89
N ALA A 63 -26.03 -8.72 1.42
CA ALA A 63 -27.32 -9.27 1.88
C ALA A 63 -27.27 -9.68 3.36
N GLY A 64 -26.10 -10.03 3.88
CA GLY A 64 -25.89 -10.35 5.30
C GLY A 64 -26.20 -9.17 6.25
N LEU A 65 -26.19 -7.93 5.74
CA LEU A 65 -26.64 -6.77 6.49
C LEU A 65 -28.14 -6.85 6.80
N GLY A 66 -28.96 -7.45 5.92
CA GLY A 66 -30.41 -7.58 6.09
C GLY A 66 -30.83 -8.48 7.26
N VAL A 67 -29.89 -9.23 7.84
CA VAL A 67 -30.09 -10.09 9.02
C VAL A 67 -30.18 -9.28 10.32
N TYR A 68 -29.63 -8.07 10.35
CA TYR A 68 -29.71 -7.19 11.51
C TYR A 68 -31.17 -6.87 11.87
N ARG A 69 -31.49 -6.97 13.17
CA ARG A 69 -32.81 -6.66 13.76
C ARG A 69 -32.79 -5.47 14.72
N SER A 70 -31.64 -4.80 14.83
CA SER A 70 -31.37 -3.68 15.73
C SER A 70 -30.37 -2.73 15.09
N SER A 71 -30.49 -1.45 15.45
CA SER A 71 -29.50 -0.44 15.09
C SER A 71 -28.33 -0.48 16.07
N GLU A 72 -27.11 -0.52 15.56
CA GLU A 72 -25.89 -0.73 16.37
C GLU A 72 -24.74 0.14 15.88
N VAL A 73 -23.90 0.59 16.81
CA VAL A 73 -22.59 1.18 16.52
C VAL A 73 -21.53 0.18 16.97
N VAL A 74 -20.61 -0.15 16.08
CA VAL A 74 -19.52 -1.09 16.34
C VAL A 74 -18.20 -0.39 16.12
N THR A 75 -17.26 -0.61 17.03
CA THR A 75 -15.88 -0.18 16.86
C THR A 75 -14.93 -1.27 17.33
N THR A 76 -13.77 -1.34 16.68
CA THR A 76 -12.72 -2.31 16.98
C THR A 76 -11.40 -1.59 17.09
N ILE A 77 -10.67 -1.98 18.12
CA ILE A 77 -9.34 -1.51 18.44
C ILE A 77 -8.44 -2.75 18.48
N SER A 78 -7.24 -2.67 17.91
CA SER A 78 -6.26 -3.75 18.00
C SER A 78 -4.93 -3.31 18.60
N LEU A 79 -4.20 -4.31 19.08
CA LEU A 79 -2.81 -4.23 19.45
C LEU A 79 -2.02 -5.13 18.48
N SER A 80 -1.28 -4.52 17.57
CA SER A 80 -0.42 -5.24 16.63
C SER A 80 1.01 -5.27 17.16
N SER A 81 1.65 -6.43 17.20
CA SER A 81 3.08 -6.59 17.49
C SER A 81 3.75 -7.25 16.29
N ILE A 82 4.65 -6.52 15.64
CA ILE A 82 5.40 -6.99 14.48
C ILE A 82 6.86 -7.14 14.88
N LYS A 83 7.44 -8.33 14.68
CA LYS A 83 8.87 -8.58 14.80
C LYS A 83 9.43 -8.86 13.40
N THR A 84 10.37 -8.04 12.97
CA THR A 84 11.10 -8.25 11.72
C THR A 84 12.50 -8.75 12.04
N ASN A 85 12.83 -9.95 11.57
CA ASN A 85 14.17 -10.51 11.66
C ASN A 85 14.83 -10.33 10.29
N THR A 86 16.03 -9.76 10.26
CA THR A 86 16.82 -9.62 9.04
C THR A 86 18.11 -10.40 9.18
N ASN A 87 18.62 -10.93 8.07
CA ASN A 87 19.93 -11.56 7.98
C ASN A 87 20.65 -10.96 6.78
N TRP A 88 21.72 -10.21 7.04
CA TRP A 88 22.55 -9.62 6.00
C TRP A 88 23.96 -10.20 6.11
N ASN A 89 24.30 -11.15 5.23
CA ASN A 89 25.59 -11.85 5.21
C ASN A 89 25.99 -12.44 6.58
N GLY A 90 25.05 -13.10 7.26
CA GLY A 90 25.27 -13.70 8.58
C GLY A 90 25.12 -12.74 9.75
N SER A 91 24.97 -11.44 9.50
CA SER A 91 24.66 -10.45 10.52
C SER A 91 23.15 -10.38 10.73
N VAL A 92 22.69 -10.75 11.91
CA VAL A 92 21.26 -10.77 12.25
C VAL A 92 20.88 -9.49 12.99
N ALA A 93 19.78 -8.87 12.57
CA ALA A 93 19.19 -7.73 13.25
C ALA A 93 17.69 -7.91 13.41
N ASP A 94 17.23 -7.74 14.65
CA ASP A 94 15.82 -7.85 15.03
C ASP A 94 15.25 -6.46 15.36
N VAL A 95 14.10 -6.16 14.77
CA VAL A 95 13.32 -4.94 15.09
C VAL A 95 11.91 -5.36 15.47
N SER A 96 11.50 -5.01 16.70
CA SER A 96 10.13 -5.21 17.15
C SER A 96 9.39 -3.86 17.25
N LYS A 97 8.11 -3.88 16.88
CA LYS A 97 7.23 -2.71 16.97
C LYS A 97 5.85 -3.14 17.41
N THR A 98 5.45 -2.66 18.58
CA THR A 98 4.09 -2.79 19.10
C THR A 98 3.34 -1.50 18.86
N ARG A 99 2.11 -1.59 18.36
CA ARG A 99 1.27 -0.43 18.06
C ARG A 99 -0.18 -0.70 18.42
N PHE A 100 -0.79 0.33 19.00
CA PHE A 100 -2.23 0.39 19.19
C PHE A 100 -2.88 0.98 17.93
N ASN A 101 -3.87 0.30 17.37
CA ASN A 101 -4.54 0.70 16.15
C ASN A 101 -6.04 0.83 16.39
N PHE A 102 -6.62 1.82 15.72
CA PHE A 102 -8.07 1.91 15.53
C PHE A 102 -8.37 1.31 14.15
N ASP A 103 -9.05 0.18 14.13
CA ASP A 103 -9.20 -0.61 12.90
C ASP A 103 -10.53 -0.37 12.22
N ASN A 104 -11.61 -0.21 13.00
CA ASN A 104 -12.89 0.10 12.41
C ASN A 104 -13.85 0.91 13.29
N ILE A 105 -14.73 1.60 12.59
CA ILE A 105 -15.96 2.17 13.13
C ILE A 105 -17.07 1.94 12.12
N ALA A 106 -18.23 1.54 12.61
CA ALA A 106 -19.33 1.20 11.76
C ALA A 106 -20.66 1.44 12.47
N TYR A 107 -21.68 1.73 11.67
CA TYR A 107 -23.06 1.93 12.10
C TYR A 107 -24.00 1.15 11.19
N VAL A 108 -24.96 0.47 11.79
CA VAL A 108 -26.11 -0.13 11.11
C VAL A 108 -27.39 0.49 11.64
N GLY A 109 -28.23 0.96 10.73
CA GLY A 109 -29.60 1.37 11.02
C GLY A 109 -30.57 0.29 10.56
N TYR A 110 -31.42 -0.20 11.48
CA TYR A 110 -32.49 -1.15 11.20
C TYR A 110 -33.84 -0.44 11.14
N PHE A 111 -34.59 -0.64 10.05
CA PHE A 111 -35.89 -0.03 9.83
C PHE A 111 -36.96 -1.10 9.54
N PRO A 112 -37.74 -1.52 10.56
CA PRO A 112 -38.83 -2.47 10.37
C PRO A 112 -40.01 -1.82 9.64
N THR A 113 -40.70 -2.57 8.79
CA THR A 113 -41.94 -2.11 8.13
C THR A 113 -43.20 -2.41 8.94
N GLY A 114 -43.11 -3.34 9.90
CA GLY A 114 -44.25 -3.86 10.66
C GLY A 114 -45.05 -4.95 9.93
N ASN A 115 -44.59 -5.41 8.77
CA ASN A 115 -45.20 -6.51 8.03
C ASN A 115 -44.52 -7.85 8.36
N ASP A 116 -45.31 -8.91 8.47
CA ASP A 116 -44.82 -10.29 8.66
C ASP A 116 -44.45 -10.97 7.32
N GLU A 117 -45.00 -10.49 6.20
CA GLU A 117 -44.73 -10.99 4.85
C GLU A 117 -44.41 -9.85 3.88
N GLY A 118 -43.69 -10.17 2.81
CA GLY A 118 -43.19 -9.18 1.86
C GLY A 118 -41.93 -8.51 2.40
N LEU A 119 -41.83 -7.18 2.30
CA LEU A 119 -40.71 -6.45 2.88
C LEU A 119 -40.90 -6.34 4.40
N VAL A 120 -40.15 -7.11 5.18
CA VAL A 120 -40.20 -7.15 6.66
C VAL A 120 -39.38 -6.00 7.27
N GLY A 121 -38.28 -5.64 6.61
CA GLY A 121 -37.40 -4.56 7.06
C GLY A 121 -36.30 -4.26 6.06
N TRP A 122 -35.62 -3.14 6.27
CA TRP A 122 -34.48 -2.73 5.47
C TRP A 122 -33.44 -2.02 6.34
N ASN A 123 -32.18 -2.16 5.94
CA ASN A 123 -31.02 -1.79 6.72
C ASN A 123 -30.09 -0.89 5.89
N ILE A 124 -29.54 0.12 6.55
CA ILE A 124 -28.45 0.94 6.00
C ILE A 124 -27.21 0.71 6.85
N GLY A 125 -26.08 0.45 6.19
CA GLY A 125 -24.80 0.24 6.83
C GLY A 125 -23.81 1.29 6.36
N LEU A 126 -23.09 1.88 7.31
CA LEU A 126 -21.93 2.73 7.06
C LEU A 126 -20.75 2.12 7.82
N SER A 127 -19.63 1.91 7.16
CA SER A 127 -18.41 1.49 7.85
C SER A 127 -17.18 2.13 7.29
N TYR A 128 -16.21 2.36 8.17
CA TYR A 128 -14.83 2.62 7.83
C TYR A 128 -13.99 1.49 8.43
N ASN A 129 -13.18 0.84 7.60
CA ASN A 129 -12.24 -0.19 8.02
C ASN A 129 -10.86 0.15 7.48
N ARG A 130 -9.83 0.06 8.32
CA ARG A 130 -8.44 -0.01 7.87
C ARG A 130 -8.18 -1.43 7.37
N VAL A 131 -8.07 -1.59 6.06
CA VAL A 131 -7.91 -2.89 5.39
C VAL A 131 -6.46 -3.32 5.37
N LYS A 132 -5.53 -2.38 5.19
CA LYS A 132 -4.09 -2.64 5.21
C LYS A 132 -3.33 -1.58 5.99
N ASN A 133 -2.19 -2.02 6.52
CA ASN A 133 -1.26 -1.18 7.26
C ASN A 133 0.16 -1.46 6.77
N TYR A 134 0.78 -0.48 6.12
CA TYR A 134 2.14 -0.60 5.57
C TYR A 134 3.22 -0.16 6.54
N ASN A 135 2.85 0.15 7.79
CA ASN A 135 3.81 0.62 8.79
C ASN A 135 4.76 -0.50 9.23
N ARG A 136 5.88 -0.62 8.51
CA ARG A 136 6.96 -1.57 8.79
C ARG A 136 8.28 -0.82 8.93
N SER A 137 9.09 -1.26 9.88
CA SER A 137 10.46 -0.79 10.01
C SER A 137 11.35 -2.01 10.14
N TYR A 138 12.43 -2.02 9.38
CA TYR A 138 13.46 -3.03 9.50
C TYR A 138 14.83 -2.39 9.34
N ARG A 139 15.79 -2.99 10.04
CA ARG A 139 17.16 -2.54 10.06
C ARG A 139 18.04 -3.71 9.69
N MET A 140 18.94 -3.50 8.74
CA MET A 140 19.98 -4.44 8.37
C MET A 140 21.30 -3.81 8.74
N ARG A 141 22.11 -4.53 9.52
CA ARG A 141 23.43 -4.05 9.93
C ARG A 141 24.43 -5.18 9.85
N GLY A 142 25.63 -4.90 9.34
CA GLY A 142 26.69 -5.89 9.27
C GLY A 142 27.91 -5.40 8.51
N LYS A 143 29.00 -6.17 8.61
CA LYS A 143 30.19 -5.96 7.78
C LYS A 143 29.86 -6.34 6.34
N GLN A 144 30.17 -5.45 5.39
CA GLN A 144 29.90 -5.66 3.97
C GLN A 144 31.20 -5.61 3.16
N GLN A 145 31.22 -6.37 2.06
CA GLN A 145 32.35 -6.39 1.13
C GLN A 145 32.38 -5.14 0.24
N SER A 146 31.20 -4.53 0.01
CA SER A 146 31.02 -3.37 -0.85
C SER A 146 30.24 -2.29 -0.11
N SER A 147 30.57 -1.03 -0.40
CA SER A 147 29.91 0.15 0.12
C SER A 147 28.81 0.65 -0.82
N LEU A 148 28.05 1.64 -0.36
CA LEU A 148 27.13 2.37 -1.24
C LEU A 148 27.86 3.05 -2.39
N SER A 149 29.10 3.52 -2.18
CA SER A 149 29.88 4.14 -3.25
C SER A 149 30.24 3.12 -4.34
N ASP A 150 30.60 1.89 -3.97
CA ASP A 150 30.85 0.82 -4.94
C ASP A 150 29.60 0.51 -5.76
N TYR A 151 28.43 0.48 -5.11
CA TYR A 151 27.15 0.30 -5.81
C TYR A 151 26.84 1.42 -6.80
N VAL A 152 27.06 2.68 -6.41
CA VAL A 152 26.81 3.82 -7.31
C VAL A 152 27.84 3.86 -8.44
N ALA A 153 29.10 3.50 -8.18
CA ALA A 153 30.14 3.38 -9.20
C ALA A 153 29.77 2.32 -10.25
N ASP A 154 29.35 1.13 -9.81
CA ASP A 154 28.90 0.04 -10.68
C ASP A 154 27.67 0.42 -11.51
N MET A 155 26.68 1.08 -10.89
CA MET A 155 25.51 1.60 -11.60
C MET A 155 25.86 2.68 -12.65
N THR A 156 26.98 3.37 -12.47
CA THR A 156 27.45 4.43 -13.38
C THR A 156 28.31 3.89 -14.52
N ALA A 157 28.74 2.62 -14.45
CA ALA A 157 29.57 2.00 -15.46
C ALA A 157 28.92 2.06 -16.85
N GLY A 158 29.72 2.44 -17.86
CA GLY A 158 29.28 2.61 -19.25
C GLY A 158 28.72 3.99 -19.60
N TYR A 159 28.57 4.90 -18.62
CA TYR A 159 28.32 6.31 -18.91
C TYR A 159 29.62 7.10 -19.01
N LYS A 160 29.66 8.04 -19.95
CA LYS A 160 30.84 8.90 -20.13
C LYS A 160 30.92 9.90 -18.98
N GLU A 161 32.13 10.13 -18.50
CA GLU A 161 32.44 11.13 -17.47
C GLU A 161 31.91 12.53 -17.83
N SER A 162 32.06 12.96 -19.08
CA SER A 162 31.56 14.27 -19.52
C SER A 162 30.03 14.42 -19.40
N ALA A 163 29.30 13.30 -19.30
CA ALA A 163 27.85 13.32 -19.12
C ALA A 163 27.44 13.50 -17.66
N LEU A 164 28.38 13.39 -16.70
CA LEU A 164 28.12 13.46 -15.26
C LEU A 164 28.54 14.79 -14.63
N ILE A 165 29.24 15.65 -15.36
CA ILE A 165 29.82 16.89 -14.83
C ILE A 165 29.11 18.09 -15.44
N TYR A 166 28.74 19.06 -14.60
CA TYR A 166 28.32 20.38 -15.07
C TYR A 166 29.43 21.09 -15.86
N ASP A 167 29.17 21.46 -17.10
CA ASP A 167 30.08 22.23 -17.93
C ASP A 167 29.55 23.65 -18.19
N LYS A 168 30.18 24.62 -17.53
CA LYS A 168 29.83 26.04 -17.62
C LYS A 168 30.08 26.64 -19.00
N GLU A 169 31.04 26.11 -19.77
CA GLU A 169 31.39 26.67 -21.08
C GLU A 169 30.41 26.24 -22.16
N SER A 170 29.98 24.97 -22.15
CA SER A 170 28.92 24.48 -23.04
C SER A 170 27.51 24.77 -22.52
N GLY A 171 27.38 25.11 -21.23
CA GLY A 171 26.10 25.29 -20.55
C GLY A 171 25.37 23.98 -20.23
N TYR A 172 26.07 22.84 -20.31
CA TYR A 172 25.53 21.52 -20.07
C TYR A 172 25.28 21.27 -18.58
N ASP A 173 24.03 20.94 -18.24
CA ASP A 173 23.63 20.51 -16.90
C ASP A 173 23.24 19.02 -16.89
N PRO A 174 23.99 18.15 -16.21
CA PRO A 174 23.72 16.71 -16.19
C PRO A 174 22.39 16.33 -15.51
N TYR A 175 21.70 17.23 -14.82
CA TYR A 175 20.35 16.95 -14.29
C TYR A 175 19.24 17.24 -15.30
N PHE A 176 19.48 18.12 -16.28
CA PHE A 176 18.47 18.58 -17.24
C PHE A 176 18.76 18.16 -18.69
N ASP A 177 20.03 18.13 -19.07
CA ASP A 177 20.50 17.90 -20.45
C ASP A 177 21.07 16.49 -20.66
N ALA A 178 21.31 15.74 -19.58
CA ALA A 178 21.80 14.37 -19.66
C ALA A 178 20.78 13.43 -20.31
N ASN A 179 21.31 12.30 -20.79
CA ASN A 179 20.48 11.18 -21.22
C ASN A 179 19.53 10.78 -20.07
N PRO A 180 18.20 10.67 -20.30
CA PRO A 180 17.21 10.28 -19.28
C PRO A 180 17.49 8.94 -18.60
N PHE A 181 18.35 8.11 -19.19
CA PHE A 181 18.77 6.83 -18.62
C PHE A 181 19.87 6.95 -17.57
N ILE A 182 20.55 8.11 -17.45
CA ILE A 182 21.55 8.34 -16.39
C ILE A 182 20.82 8.56 -15.06
N PRO A 183 21.06 7.71 -14.04
CA PRO A 183 20.48 7.94 -12.73
C PRO A 183 21.06 9.21 -12.12
N TRP A 184 20.22 10.07 -11.54
CA TRP A 184 20.69 11.27 -10.83
C TRP A 184 21.67 10.97 -9.70
N MET A 185 21.61 9.79 -9.11
CA MET A 185 22.56 9.34 -8.09
C MET A 185 23.98 9.16 -8.64
N SER A 186 24.14 8.84 -9.93
CA SER A 186 25.43 8.80 -10.61
C SER A 186 26.03 10.20 -10.76
N VAL A 187 25.21 11.16 -11.21
CA VAL A 187 25.61 12.58 -11.34
C VAL A 187 26.02 13.13 -9.97
N LEU A 188 25.13 13.01 -8.98
CA LEU A 188 25.37 13.49 -7.62
C LEU A 188 26.59 12.83 -6.98
N GLY A 189 26.74 11.51 -7.13
CA GLY A 189 27.85 10.77 -6.55
C GLY A 189 29.19 11.13 -7.17
N TYR A 190 29.23 11.41 -8.48
CA TYR A 190 30.44 11.85 -9.17
C TYR A 190 30.83 13.27 -8.73
N GLU A 191 29.89 14.22 -8.75
CA GLU A 191 30.16 15.62 -8.34
C GLU A 191 30.51 15.73 -6.85
N ALA A 192 29.92 14.90 -5.99
CA ALA A 192 30.26 14.83 -4.57
C ALA A 192 31.61 14.15 -4.29
N GLY A 193 32.23 13.52 -5.28
CA GLY A 193 33.49 12.77 -5.14
C GLY A 193 33.34 11.45 -4.39
N TYR A 194 32.13 10.86 -4.37
CA TYR A 194 31.91 9.54 -3.75
C TYR A 194 32.66 8.43 -4.48
N PHE A 195 32.78 8.54 -5.81
CA PHE A 195 33.52 7.64 -6.66
C PHE A 195 34.25 8.46 -7.74
N TYR A 196 35.20 7.85 -8.42
CA TYR A 196 36.00 8.48 -9.47
C TYR A 196 36.17 7.53 -10.64
N LYS A 197 36.54 8.07 -11.80
CA LYS A 197 36.78 7.27 -13.01
C LYS A 197 38.04 6.42 -12.85
N ASP A 198 37.95 5.14 -13.16
CA ASP A 198 39.11 4.27 -13.20
C ASP A 198 40.02 4.67 -14.38
N VAL A 199 41.31 4.76 -14.12
CA VAL A 199 42.35 5.11 -15.09
C VAL A 199 42.57 3.94 -16.07
N GLY A 200 42.22 2.71 -15.68
CA GLY A 200 42.42 1.49 -16.47
C GLY A 200 41.25 1.06 -17.35
N GLY A 201 40.02 1.50 -17.05
CA GLY A 201 38.79 1.05 -17.71
C GLY A 201 38.14 2.09 -18.62
N VAL A 202 37.45 1.63 -19.67
CA VAL A 202 36.65 2.52 -20.54
C VAL A 202 35.30 2.73 -19.88
N ASP A 203 35.06 3.95 -19.37
CA ASP A 203 33.82 4.32 -18.68
C ASP A 203 33.54 3.43 -17.45
N GLU A 204 34.61 2.99 -16.78
CA GLU A 204 34.57 2.29 -15.49
C GLU A 204 34.84 3.28 -14.34
N TYR A 205 34.26 2.98 -13.19
CA TYR A 205 34.31 3.85 -12.01
C TYR A 205 34.65 3.02 -10.78
N MET A 206 35.36 3.63 -9.83
CA MET A 206 35.76 3.03 -8.56
C MET A 206 35.35 3.91 -7.39
N SER A 207 34.98 3.28 -6.28
CA SER A 207 34.71 3.97 -5.03
C SER A 207 35.93 4.79 -4.56
N SER A 208 35.69 6.03 -4.13
CA SER A 208 36.71 6.86 -3.47
C SER A 208 37.06 6.34 -2.07
N PHE A 209 36.23 5.46 -1.50
CA PHE A 209 36.49 4.84 -0.21
C PHE A 209 37.26 3.54 -0.42
N ALA A 210 38.54 3.53 -0.05
CA ALA A 210 39.37 2.33 -0.05
C ALA A 210 39.23 1.55 1.27
N GLY A 211 39.05 0.23 1.16
CA GLY A 211 39.03 -0.70 2.31
C GLY A 211 37.69 -1.42 2.51
N GLU A 212 37.65 -2.35 3.46
CA GLU A 212 36.43 -3.09 3.79
C GLU A 212 35.47 -2.22 4.61
N VAL A 213 34.16 -2.32 4.32
CA VAL A 213 33.13 -1.62 5.09
C VAL A 213 32.95 -2.30 6.43
N ASP A 214 33.49 -1.69 7.49
CA ASP A 214 33.47 -2.25 8.84
C ASP A 214 32.03 -2.37 9.40
N ASN A 215 31.16 -1.42 9.05
CA ASN A 215 29.78 -1.42 9.52
C ASN A 215 28.85 -0.68 8.54
N ALA A 216 28.10 -1.43 7.74
CA ALA A 216 26.99 -0.90 6.96
C ALA A 216 25.70 -0.97 7.77
N ASP A 217 24.87 0.06 7.69
CA ASP A 217 23.59 0.13 8.38
C ASP A 217 22.53 0.67 7.42
N LEU A 218 21.49 -0.11 7.19
CA LEU A 218 20.35 0.24 6.35
C LEU A 218 19.09 0.18 7.21
N ILE A 219 18.43 1.32 7.37
CA ILE A 219 17.15 1.43 8.06
C ILE A 219 16.09 1.77 7.03
N VAL A 220 15.14 0.87 6.83
CA VAL A 220 14.00 1.08 5.95
C VAL A 220 12.76 1.29 6.79
N ASN A 221 12.05 2.38 6.52
CA ASN A 221 10.79 2.72 7.17
C ASN A 221 9.72 2.88 6.10
N GLU A 222 8.76 1.97 6.10
CA GLU A 222 7.55 2.04 5.30
C GLU A 222 6.42 2.59 6.19
N LYS A 223 5.59 3.45 5.60
CA LYS A 223 4.39 4.02 6.21
C LYS A 223 3.25 3.93 5.22
N GLY A 224 2.06 4.31 5.66
CA GLY A 224 0.85 4.23 4.84
C GLY A 224 -0.16 3.22 5.36
N SER A 225 -1.36 3.31 4.81
CA SER A 225 -2.49 2.43 5.07
C SER A 225 -3.50 2.49 3.95
N VAL A 226 -4.31 1.43 3.83
CA VAL A 226 -5.49 1.43 2.98
C VAL A 226 -6.72 1.49 3.87
N GLY A 227 -7.52 2.53 3.70
CA GLY A 227 -8.84 2.67 4.30
C GLY A 227 -9.92 2.27 3.30
N GLN A 228 -10.99 1.65 3.78
CA GLN A 228 -12.18 1.37 2.98
C GLN A 228 -13.41 1.91 3.69
N TYR A 229 -14.16 2.73 2.95
CA TYR A 229 -15.46 3.25 3.36
C TYR A 229 -16.54 2.46 2.63
N ASN A 230 -17.43 1.80 3.36
CA ASN A 230 -18.52 1.04 2.79
C ASN A 230 -19.86 1.70 3.11
N ILE A 231 -20.67 1.88 2.08
CA ILE A 231 -22.07 2.31 2.18
C ILE A 231 -22.92 1.17 1.65
N ALA A 232 -23.68 0.54 2.53
CA ALA A 232 -24.45 -0.65 2.23
C ALA A 232 -25.93 -0.43 2.46
N PHE A 233 -26.74 -1.07 1.63
CA PHE A 233 -28.19 -1.14 1.77
C PHE A 233 -28.62 -2.60 1.64
N ALA A 234 -29.51 -3.07 2.50
CA ALA A 234 -30.05 -4.42 2.43
C ALA A 234 -31.52 -4.47 2.82
N THR A 235 -32.26 -5.43 2.28
CA THR A 235 -33.68 -5.67 2.54
C THR A 235 -33.91 -7.11 2.96
N ASN A 236 -34.81 -7.31 3.91
CA ASN A 236 -35.32 -8.61 4.32
C ASN A 236 -36.72 -8.82 3.73
N ILE A 237 -36.86 -9.86 2.89
CA ILE A 237 -38.11 -10.26 2.27
C ILE A 237 -38.61 -11.57 2.92
N SER A 238 -39.67 -11.45 3.71
CA SER A 238 -40.37 -12.54 4.42
C SER A 238 -39.44 -13.45 5.24
N ASP A 239 -38.33 -12.95 5.78
CA ASP A 239 -37.30 -13.75 6.49
C ASP A 239 -36.72 -14.92 5.66
N ARG A 240 -36.91 -14.90 4.34
CA ARG A 240 -36.48 -15.98 3.42
C ARG A 240 -35.46 -15.50 2.40
N PHE A 241 -35.63 -14.27 1.91
CA PHE A 241 -34.75 -13.70 0.90
C PHE A 241 -34.16 -12.40 1.39
N PHE A 242 -32.84 -12.34 1.37
CA PHE A 242 -32.10 -11.13 1.70
C PHE A 242 -31.43 -10.62 0.43
N LEU A 243 -31.63 -9.34 0.14
CA LEU A 243 -30.98 -8.66 -0.98
C LEU A 243 -30.16 -7.52 -0.40
N GLY A 244 -28.99 -7.27 -0.96
CA GLY A 244 -28.19 -6.12 -0.56
C GLY A 244 -27.21 -5.70 -1.64
N ALA A 245 -26.78 -4.46 -1.53
CA ALA A 245 -25.74 -3.87 -2.36
C ALA A 245 -24.84 -2.99 -1.49
N THR A 246 -23.54 -3.00 -1.77
CA THR A 246 -22.55 -2.18 -1.07
C THR A 246 -21.71 -1.42 -2.09
N LEU A 247 -21.57 -0.12 -1.86
CA LEU A 247 -20.57 0.71 -2.50
C LEU A 247 -19.35 0.79 -1.59
N ALA A 248 -18.22 0.26 -2.06
CA ALA A 248 -16.94 0.35 -1.37
C ALA A 248 -16.07 1.42 -2.03
N ILE A 249 -15.64 2.42 -1.25
CA ILE A 249 -14.70 3.46 -1.66
C ILE A 249 -13.39 3.17 -0.92
N THR A 250 -12.34 2.90 -1.68
CA THR A 250 -11.01 2.61 -1.13
C THR A 250 -10.15 3.86 -1.24
N ASP A 251 -9.59 4.28 -0.10
CA ASP A 251 -8.61 5.35 0.02
C ASP A 251 -7.25 4.74 0.34
N MET A 252 -6.23 5.16 -0.38
CA MET A 252 -4.89 4.60 -0.27
C MET A 252 -3.87 5.70 -0.01
N ASP A 253 -3.13 5.52 1.08
CA ASP A 253 -1.96 6.32 1.44
C ASP A 253 -0.77 5.37 1.52
N TYR A 254 0.23 5.55 0.65
CA TYR A 254 1.45 4.74 0.59
C TYR A 254 2.65 5.66 0.44
#